data_AF-A0AAU5FK27-F1
#
_entry.id   AF-A0AAU5FK27-F1
#
_cell.length_a   1.000
_cell.length_b   1.000
_cell.length_c   1.000
_cell.angle_alpha   90.00
_cell.angle_beta   90.00
_cell.angle_gamma   90.00
#
_symmetry.space_group_name_H-M   'P 1'
#
loop_
_entity.id
_entity.type
_entity.pdbx_description
1 polymer ?
#
loop_
_entity_poly.entity_id
_entity_poly.type
_entity_poly.pdbx_seq_one_letter_code
_entity_poly.pdbx_strand_id
1 'polypeptide(L)'
;MNWLPDSFVHPTHVPLPGGGHHLRPIAGSDTDLDYPAVMGSRERLWSIYGEAWGWPPATMTYEADLADLKRHEAEMVAHESFNYALFDAAESALLGCVYIDPPQKTGADAEISWWLVDEHAATGLQQTLDAFVPRWMAESWPFARPRYVGRDLSWADWTALPDAG
;
A
#
# COMPACT_ATOMS: atom_id res chain seq x y z
N MET A 1 -18.62 -1.49 -11.81
CA MET A 1 -19.00 -0.26 -11.08
C MET A 1 -17.73 0.56 -10.93
N ASN A 2 -17.77 1.88 -11.15
CA ASN A 2 -16.62 2.71 -10.83
C ASN A 2 -16.57 2.84 -9.30
N TRP A 3 -15.51 2.33 -8.67
CA TRP A 3 -15.38 2.33 -7.20
C TRP A 3 -15.01 3.71 -6.65
N LEU A 4 -14.63 4.63 -7.54
CA LEU A 4 -14.39 6.04 -7.28
C LEU A 4 -15.29 6.92 -8.16
N PRO A 5 -15.62 8.14 -7.71
CA PRO A 5 -16.27 9.15 -8.55
C PRO A 5 -15.36 9.56 -9.73
N ASP A 6 -15.94 9.79 -10.92
CA ASP A 6 -15.20 10.21 -12.12
C ASP A 6 -14.41 11.52 -11.95
N SER A 7 -14.83 12.37 -11.01
CA SER A 7 -14.18 13.63 -10.68
C SER A 7 -13.12 13.51 -9.58
N PHE A 8 -12.87 12.31 -9.07
CA PHE A 8 -11.90 12.11 -7.99
C PHE A 8 -10.49 12.41 -8.49
N VAL A 9 -9.72 13.10 -7.65
CA VAL A 9 -8.31 13.39 -7.90
C VAL A 9 -7.54 12.81 -6.73
N HIS A 10 -6.75 11.77 -6.98
CA HIS A 10 -5.95 11.15 -5.95
C HIS A 10 -4.81 12.09 -5.50
N PRO A 11 -4.43 12.09 -4.22
CA PRO A 11 -3.28 12.85 -3.74
C PRO A 11 -1.98 12.40 -4.42
N THR A 12 -1.13 13.33 -4.85
CA THR A 12 0.19 12.99 -5.44
C THR A 12 1.35 13.15 -4.47
N HIS A 13 1.11 13.79 -3.32
CA HIS A 13 2.08 13.95 -2.24
C HIS A 13 1.34 14.19 -0.92
N VAL A 14 1.66 13.43 0.11
CA VAL A 14 0.94 13.40 1.39
C VAL A 14 1.95 13.40 2.54
N PRO A 15 2.18 14.54 3.21
CA PRO A 15 3.12 14.61 4.32
C PRO A 15 2.60 13.85 5.55
N LEU A 16 3.47 13.11 6.22
CA LEU A 16 3.17 12.52 7.52
C LEU A 16 3.35 13.56 8.65
N PRO A 17 2.64 13.42 9.78
CA PRO A 17 2.88 14.21 10.98
C PRO A 17 4.35 14.15 11.41
N GLY A 18 4.90 15.31 11.81
CA GLY A 18 6.31 15.43 12.21
C GLY A 18 7.27 15.82 11.08
N GLY A 19 6.82 15.82 9.82
CA GLY A 19 7.52 16.47 8.69
C GLY A 19 8.79 15.77 8.19
N GLY A 20 9.10 14.57 8.68
CA GLY A 20 10.28 13.80 8.24
C GLY A 20 10.00 12.77 7.13
N HIS A 21 8.73 12.53 6.81
CA HIS A 21 8.31 11.50 5.86
C HIS A 21 7.10 11.96 5.06
N HIS A 22 6.90 11.37 3.89
CA HIS A 22 5.73 11.58 3.06
C HIS A 22 5.39 10.32 2.27
N LEU A 23 4.12 10.22 1.90
CA LEU A 23 3.64 9.26 0.92
C LEU A 23 3.52 9.96 -0.43
N ARG A 24 3.96 9.30 -1.49
CA ARG A 24 3.59 9.65 -2.86
C ARG A 24 3.35 8.38 -3.66
N PRO A 25 2.65 8.47 -4.78
CA PRO A 25 2.57 7.35 -5.69
C PRO A 25 3.92 6.73 -6.01
N ILE A 26 3.94 5.40 -6.01
CA ILE A 26 5.10 4.65 -6.49
C ILE A 26 5.17 4.73 -8.02
N ALA A 27 6.38 4.79 -8.56
CA ALA A 27 6.64 4.84 -9.98
C ALA A 27 7.74 3.85 -10.36
N GLY A 28 7.83 3.50 -11.65
CA GLY A 28 8.91 2.61 -12.13
C GLY A 28 10.32 3.16 -11.89
N SER A 29 10.49 4.46 -11.62
CA SER A 29 11.77 5.05 -11.24
C SER A 29 12.23 4.71 -9.82
N ASP A 30 11.34 4.17 -8.99
CA ASP A 30 11.62 3.89 -7.58
C ASP A 30 12.24 2.50 -7.34
N THR A 31 12.38 1.67 -8.38
CA THR A 31 12.86 0.27 -8.26
C THR A 31 14.22 0.15 -7.57
N ASP A 32 15.13 1.13 -7.75
CA ASP A 32 16.42 1.14 -7.06
C ASP A 32 16.29 1.24 -5.53
N LEU A 33 15.18 1.79 -5.03
CA LEU A 33 14.84 1.91 -3.61
C LEU A 33 13.86 0.83 -3.15
N ASP A 34 12.89 0.47 -3.98
CA ASP A 34 11.84 -0.49 -3.64
C ASP A 34 12.38 -1.92 -3.57
N TYR A 35 13.12 -2.36 -4.59
CA TYR A 35 13.67 -3.71 -4.64
C TYR A 35 14.47 -4.09 -3.37
N PRO A 36 15.44 -3.28 -2.88
CA PRO A 36 16.11 -3.60 -1.63
C PRO A 36 15.20 -3.50 -0.39
N ALA A 37 14.20 -2.61 -0.36
CA ALA A 37 13.25 -2.49 0.75
C ALA A 37 12.36 -3.75 0.86
N VAL A 38 11.80 -4.18 -0.26
CA VAL A 38 10.95 -5.38 -0.39
C VAL A 38 11.77 -6.63 -0.11
N MET A 39 12.90 -6.81 -0.81
CA MET A 39 13.70 -8.03 -0.68
C MET A 39 14.45 -8.11 0.64
N GLY A 40 14.81 -6.98 1.25
CA GLY A 40 15.35 -6.91 2.61
C GLY A 40 14.35 -7.32 3.69
N SER A 41 13.06 -7.05 3.46
CA SER A 41 11.96 -7.38 4.38
C SER A 41 11.17 -8.62 3.98
N ARG A 42 11.67 -9.39 2.99
CA ARG A 42 10.90 -10.39 2.24
C ARG A 42 10.20 -11.42 3.11
N GLU A 43 10.90 -11.98 4.09
CA GLU A 43 10.33 -13.07 4.92
C GLU A 43 9.12 -12.59 5.72
N ARG A 44 9.21 -11.38 6.29
CA ARG A 44 8.09 -10.78 7.02
C ARG A 44 6.98 -10.38 6.07
N LEU A 45 7.29 -9.76 4.93
CA LEU A 45 6.27 -9.41 3.93
C LEU A 45 5.54 -10.64 3.40
N TRP A 46 6.26 -11.74 3.12
CA TRP A 46 5.63 -13.00 2.72
C TRP A 46 4.72 -13.58 3.80
N SER A 47 5.07 -13.44 5.09
CA SER A 47 4.20 -13.89 6.18
C SER A 47 2.88 -13.11 6.27
N ILE A 48 2.82 -11.92 5.68
CA ILE A 48 1.63 -11.04 5.65
C ILE A 48 0.84 -11.26 4.36
N TYR A 49 1.52 -11.21 3.21
CA TYR A 49 0.91 -11.12 1.89
C TYR A 49 1.05 -12.40 1.05
N GLY A 50 1.91 -13.34 1.45
CA GLY A 50 2.27 -14.49 0.62
C GLY A 50 1.11 -15.42 0.31
N GLU A 51 0.19 -15.65 1.26
CA GLU A 51 -0.98 -16.49 1.04
C GLU A 51 -2.02 -15.80 0.15
N ALA A 52 -2.27 -14.50 0.38
CA ALA A 52 -3.31 -13.76 -0.31
C ALA A 52 -2.88 -13.32 -1.73
N TRP A 53 -1.63 -12.89 -1.89
CA TRP A 53 -1.13 -12.23 -3.10
C TRP A 53 0.01 -12.99 -3.78
N GLY A 54 0.60 -14.00 -3.13
CA GLY A 54 1.79 -14.67 -3.65
C GLY A 54 3.01 -13.74 -3.72
N TRP A 55 3.05 -12.71 -2.88
CA TRP A 55 4.06 -11.64 -2.90
C TRP A 55 4.70 -11.42 -1.51
N PRO A 56 6.00 -11.04 -1.43
CA PRO A 56 7.00 -11.09 -2.50
C PRO A 56 7.62 -12.49 -2.61
N PRO A 57 7.66 -13.11 -3.81
CA PRO A 57 8.24 -14.44 -3.95
C PRO A 57 9.75 -14.40 -3.69
N ALA A 58 10.31 -15.50 -3.18
CA ALA A 58 11.75 -15.60 -2.91
C ALA A 58 12.62 -15.45 -4.19
N THR A 59 12.02 -15.60 -5.37
CA THR A 59 12.67 -15.49 -6.68
C THR A 59 12.40 -14.16 -7.39
N MET A 60 11.84 -13.17 -6.69
CA MET A 60 11.60 -11.85 -7.27
C MET A 60 12.92 -11.24 -7.75
N THR A 61 12.95 -10.79 -9.01
CA THR A 61 14.12 -10.12 -9.58
C THR A 61 13.88 -8.61 -9.66
N TYR A 62 14.95 -7.85 -9.84
CA TYR A 62 14.86 -6.41 -10.05
C TYR A 62 13.96 -6.05 -11.25
N GLU A 63 14.01 -6.82 -12.34
CA GLU A 63 13.18 -6.59 -13.52
C GLU A 63 11.70 -6.91 -13.25
N ALA A 64 11.42 -7.91 -12.40
CA ALA A 64 10.06 -8.21 -11.98
C ALA A 64 9.50 -7.09 -11.09
N ASP A 65 10.31 -6.56 -10.18
CA ASP A 65 9.99 -5.39 -9.36
C ASP A 65 9.70 -4.15 -10.21
N LEU A 66 10.59 -3.83 -11.16
CA LEU A 66 10.39 -2.74 -12.12
C LEU A 66 9.10 -2.88 -12.94
N ALA A 67 8.79 -4.10 -13.38
CA ALA A 67 7.56 -4.37 -14.11
C ALA A 67 6.32 -4.16 -13.21
N ASP A 68 6.42 -4.54 -11.94
CA ASP A 68 5.36 -4.38 -10.95
C ASP A 68 5.10 -2.90 -10.63
N LEU A 69 6.16 -2.12 -10.43
CA LEU A 69 6.04 -0.68 -10.18
C LEU A 69 5.46 0.07 -11.38
N LYS A 70 5.85 -0.29 -12.61
CA LYS A 70 5.26 0.28 -13.83
C LYS A 70 3.78 -0.08 -13.99
N ARG A 71 3.39 -1.28 -13.56
CA ARG A 71 1.98 -1.68 -13.53
C ARG A 71 1.23 -0.80 -12.53
N HIS A 72 1.72 -0.65 -11.30
CA HIS A 72 1.11 0.21 -10.29
C HIS A 72 1.03 1.68 -10.72
N GLU A 73 2.05 2.21 -11.39
CA GLU A 73 2.04 3.55 -11.96
C GLU A 73 0.90 3.73 -12.97
N ALA A 74 0.71 2.75 -13.86
CA ALA A 74 -0.38 2.75 -14.84
C ALA A 74 -1.77 2.59 -14.19
N GLU A 75 -1.91 1.66 -13.24
CA GLU A 75 -3.15 1.42 -12.49
C GLU A 75 -3.59 2.70 -11.77
N MET A 76 -2.64 3.43 -11.19
CA MET A 76 -2.95 4.67 -10.52
C MET A 76 -3.42 5.77 -11.49
N VAL A 77 -2.80 5.90 -12.68
CA VAL A 77 -3.28 6.85 -13.70
C VAL A 77 -4.70 6.49 -14.15
N ALA A 78 -5.04 5.21 -14.18
CA ALA A 78 -6.35 4.70 -14.55
C ALA A 78 -7.37 4.65 -13.39
N HIS A 79 -6.97 4.99 -12.15
CA HIS A 79 -7.76 4.81 -10.92
C HIS A 79 -8.26 3.36 -10.72
N GLU A 80 -7.44 2.39 -11.09
CA GLU A 80 -7.74 0.95 -10.92
C GLU A 80 -7.34 0.45 -9.53
N SER A 81 -6.20 0.91 -9.04
CA SER A 81 -5.67 0.66 -7.69
C SER A 81 -4.67 1.79 -7.35
N PHE A 82 -4.22 1.86 -6.10
CA PHE A 82 -3.19 2.81 -5.69
C PHE A 82 -2.15 2.15 -4.80
N ASN A 83 -0.89 2.34 -5.14
CA ASN A 83 0.24 2.01 -4.29
C ASN A 83 1.04 3.28 -3.99
N TYR A 84 1.04 3.69 -2.73
CA TYR A 84 1.79 4.84 -2.24
C TYR A 84 3.04 4.38 -1.51
N ALA A 85 4.20 4.75 -2.03
CA ALA A 85 5.48 4.55 -1.37
C ALA A 85 5.68 5.59 -0.26
N LEU A 86 6.13 5.12 0.90
CA LEU A 86 6.55 5.95 2.03
C LEU A 86 8.04 6.25 1.91
N PHE A 87 8.39 7.52 1.83
CA PHE A 87 9.77 7.97 1.79
C PHE A 87 10.15 8.77 3.02
N ASP A 88 11.47 8.87 3.27
CA ASP A 88 12.02 9.98 4.04
C ASP A 88 11.92 11.30 3.25
N ALA A 89 12.10 12.43 3.93
CA ALA A 89 11.94 13.75 3.32
C ALA A 89 12.86 14.02 2.11
N ALA A 90 13.99 13.31 2.01
CA ALA A 90 14.95 13.44 0.91
C ALA A 90 14.69 12.46 -0.24
N GLU A 91 13.71 11.56 -0.11
CA GLU A 91 13.49 10.41 -1.00
C GLU A 91 14.77 9.58 -1.23
N SER A 92 15.57 9.44 -0.18
CA SER A 92 16.80 8.64 -0.19
C SER A 92 16.55 7.18 0.17
N ALA A 93 15.39 6.87 0.76
CA ALA A 93 14.98 5.51 1.08
C ALA A 93 13.46 5.33 0.95
N LEU A 94 13.04 4.20 0.40
CA LEU A 94 11.66 3.71 0.48
C LEU A 94 11.53 2.87 1.76
N LEU A 95 10.62 3.27 2.63
CA LEU A 95 10.49 2.75 3.99
C LEU A 95 9.25 1.86 4.18
N GLY A 96 8.41 1.74 3.15
CA GLY A 96 7.16 0.99 3.19
C GLY A 96 6.20 1.43 2.09
N CYS A 97 5.03 0.78 2.03
CA CYS A 97 3.97 1.11 1.09
C CYS A 97 2.59 1.09 1.75
N VAL A 98 1.66 1.86 1.17
CA VAL A 98 0.22 1.83 1.48
C VAL A 98 -0.53 1.48 0.20
N TYR A 99 -1.23 0.35 0.22
CA TYR A 99 -2.10 -0.12 -0.86
C TYR A 99 -3.54 0.31 -0.59
N ILE A 100 -4.22 0.77 -1.63
CA ILE A 100 -5.64 1.14 -1.63
C ILE A 100 -6.26 0.52 -2.87
N ASP A 101 -7.05 -0.51 -2.67
CA ASP A 101 -7.61 -1.35 -3.73
C ASP A 101 -9.15 -1.26 -3.74
N PRO A 102 -9.77 -1.44 -4.91
CA PRO A 102 -11.20 -1.69 -4.97
C PRO A 102 -11.53 -2.97 -4.18
N PRO A 103 -12.72 -3.07 -3.58
CA PRO A 103 -13.05 -4.19 -2.73
C PRO A 103 -13.14 -5.49 -3.53
N GLN A 104 -12.28 -6.46 -3.23
CA GLN A 104 -12.38 -7.80 -3.81
C GLN A 104 -13.35 -8.69 -3.05
N LYS A 105 -13.63 -8.36 -1.77
CA LYS A 105 -14.53 -9.11 -0.90
C LYS A 105 -15.74 -8.29 -0.48
N THR A 106 -16.89 -8.95 -0.32
CA THR A 106 -18.14 -8.31 0.08
C THR A 106 -18.01 -7.50 1.38
N GLY A 107 -18.79 -6.41 1.49
CA GLY A 107 -18.93 -5.66 2.75
C GLY A 107 -17.93 -4.53 2.99
N ALA A 108 -17.17 -4.11 1.98
CA ALA A 108 -16.36 -2.89 2.00
C ALA A 108 -16.52 -2.13 0.67
N ASP A 109 -16.15 -0.86 0.65
CA ASP A 109 -16.04 -0.05 -0.58
C ASP A 109 -14.59 0.27 -0.97
N ALA A 110 -13.62 -0.11 -0.14
CA ALA A 110 -12.20 -0.13 -0.43
C ALA A 110 -11.46 -1.09 0.52
N GLU A 111 -10.33 -1.62 0.07
CA GLU A 111 -9.43 -2.47 0.85
C GLU A 111 -8.07 -1.79 0.97
N ILE A 112 -7.61 -1.60 2.19
CA ILE A 112 -6.39 -0.85 2.50
C ILE A 112 -5.46 -1.72 3.33
N SER A 113 -4.20 -1.77 2.96
CA SER A 113 -3.15 -2.41 3.76
C SER A 113 -1.85 -1.63 3.64
N TRP A 114 -0.97 -1.78 4.62
CA TRP A 114 0.33 -1.13 4.57
C TRP A 114 1.39 -1.92 5.33
N TRP A 115 2.63 -1.73 4.92
CA TRP A 115 3.81 -2.28 5.56
C TRP A 115 4.90 -1.22 5.67
N LEU A 116 5.83 -1.45 6.59
CA LEU A 116 7.11 -0.75 6.68
C LEU A 116 8.22 -1.76 6.52
N VAL A 117 9.43 -1.35 6.14
CA VAL A 117 10.63 -2.19 6.17
C VAL A 117 10.92 -2.70 7.59
N ASP A 118 11.65 -3.81 7.71
CA ASP A 118 11.91 -4.50 8.99
C ASP A 118 12.50 -3.56 10.06
N GLU A 119 13.39 -2.66 9.68
CA GLU A 119 14.03 -1.69 10.58
C GLU A 119 13.06 -0.71 11.22
N HIS A 120 11.93 -0.44 10.56
CA HIS A 120 10.90 0.48 11.03
C HIS A 120 9.64 -0.22 11.54
N ALA A 121 9.56 -1.53 11.41
CA ALA A 121 8.51 -2.35 11.99
C ALA A 121 8.52 -2.21 13.52
N ALA A 122 7.33 -2.04 14.13
CA ALA A 122 7.17 -1.85 15.57
C ALA A 122 7.90 -0.62 16.17
N THR A 123 8.30 0.35 15.34
CA THR A 123 8.87 1.62 15.80
C THR A 123 7.82 2.73 15.94
N GLY A 124 8.23 3.92 16.36
CA GLY A 124 7.36 5.11 16.34
C GLY A 124 6.86 5.49 14.94
N LEU A 125 7.59 5.12 13.88
CA LEU A 125 7.12 5.32 12.50
C LEU A 125 5.92 4.44 12.19
N GLN A 126 5.93 3.17 12.63
CA GLN A 126 4.76 2.28 12.51
C GLN A 126 3.54 2.87 13.20
N GLN A 127 3.70 3.35 14.44
CA GLN A 127 2.59 3.95 15.19
C GLN A 127 2.06 5.22 14.51
N THR A 128 2.96 6.02 13.93
CA THR A 128 2.58 7.22 13.18
C THR A 128 1.77 6.85 11.94
N LEU A 129 2.23 5.86 11.17
CA LEU A 129 1.53 5.41 9.96
C LEU A 129 0.18 4.76 10.30
N ASP A 130 0.13 3.93 11.36
CA ASP A 130 -1.09 3.27 11.84
C ASP A 130 -2.19 4.26 12.25
N ALA A 131 -1.81 5.39 12.87
CA ALA A 131 -2.75 6.45 13.20
C ALA A 131 -3.09 7.35 11.99
N PHE A 132 -2.13 7.50 11.07
CA PHE A 132 -2.25 8.39 9.93
C PHE A 132 -3.18 7.85 8.84
N VAL A 133 -2.99 6.60 8.41
CA VAL A 133 -3.70 6.03 7.25
C VAL A 133 -5.22 6.10 7.39
N PRO A 134 -5.84 5.69 8.52
CA PRO A 134 -7.30 5.76 8.65
C PRO A 134 -7.84 7.20 8.61
N ARG A 135 -7.11 8.14 9.20
CA ARG A 135 -7.47 9.57 9.17
C ARG A 135 -7.37 10.12 7.75
N TRP A 136 -6.30 9.77 7.03
CA TRP A 136 -6.12 10.18 5.64
C TRP A 136 -7.22 9.61 4.72
N MET A 137 -7.61 8.34 4.90
CA MET A 137 -8.75 7.76 4.17
C MET A 137 -10.04 8.56 4.43
N ALA A 138 -10.34 8.88 5.68
CA ALA A 138 -11.55 9.61 6.05
C ALA A 138 -11.58 11.07 5.54
N GLU A 139 -10.42 11.71 5.40
CA GLU A 139 -10.31 13.12 5.01
C GLU A 139 -10.16 13.32 3.49
N SER A 140 -9.46 12.42 2.80
CA SER A 140 -9.05 12.62 1.41
C SER A 140 -9.70 11.67 0.41
N TRP A 141 -10.32 10.58 0.86
CA TRP A 141 -10.88 9.55 -0.01
C TRP A 141 -12.41 9.47 0.12
N PRO A 142 -13.13 9.09 -0.95
CA PRO A 142 -14.60 9.10 -0.97
C PRO A 142 -15.22 7.85 -0.33
N PHE A 143 -14.48 7.12 0.50
CA PHE A 143 -14.91 5.86 1.08
C PHE A 143 -15.85 6.07 2.26
N ALA A 144 -16.96 5.35 2.29
CA ALA A 144 -17.88 5.30 3.41
C ALA A 144 -17.59 4.11 4.35
N ARG A 145 -17.03 3.03 3.80
CA ARG A 145 -16.79 1.76 4.52
C ARG A 145 -15.45 1.13 4.13
N PRO A 146 -14.32 1.85 4.32
CA PRO A 146 -13.01 1.29 4.08
C PRO A 146 -12.73 0.11 5.02
N ARG A 147 -11.99 -0.88 4.53
CA ARG A 147 -11.51 -2.02 5.32
C ARG A 147 -9.99 -1.98 5.40
N TYR A 148 -9.45 -2.07 6.61
CA TYR A 148 -8.00 -2.12 6.85
C TYR A 148 -7.55 -3.57 7.10
N VAL A 149 -7.09 -4.23 6.04
CA VAL A 149 -6.70 -5.65 6.07
C VAL A 149 -5.37 -5.82 6.80
N GLY A 150 -5.29 -6.84 7.65
CA GLY A 150 -4.19 -7.04 8.60
C GLY A 150 -4.31 -6.21 9.88
N ARG A 151 -5.33 -5.35 10.01
CA ARG A 151 -5.57 -4.50 11.19
C ARG A 151 -6.94 -4.74 11.82
N ASP A 152 -8.00 -4.37 11.12
CA ASP A 152 -9.38 -4.56 11.59
C ASP A 152 -9.91 -5.95 11.25
N LEU A 153 -9.31 -6.58 10.24
CA LEU A 153 -9.62 -7.93 9.78
C LEU A 153 -8.32 -8.65 9.46
N SER A 154 -8.13 -9.88 9.96
CA SER A 154 -6.94 -10.65 9.62
C SER A 154 -6.95 -11.04 8.13
N TRP A 155 -5.77 -11.32 7.56
CA TRP A 155 -5.68 -11.81 6.17
C TRP A 155 -6.43 -13.13 5.98
N ALA A 156 -6.40 -14.02 6.97
CA ALA A 156 -7.13 -15.29 6.93
C ALA A 156 -8.66 -15.06 6.90
N ASP A 157 -9.17 -14.17 7.74
CA ASP A 157 -10.60 -13.84 7.76
C ASP A 157 -11.02 -13.12 6.48
N TRP A 158 -10.17 -12.26 5.92
CA TRP A 158 -10.38 -11.61 4.64
C TRP A 158 -10.49 -12.61 3.49
N THR A 159 -9.56 -13.57 3.40
CA THR A 159 -9.58 -14.63 2.38
C THR A 159 -10.86 -15.46 2.46
N ALA A 160 -11.37 -15.70 3.67
CA ALA A 160 -12.59 -16.45 3.92
C ALA A 160 -13.90 -15.70 3.56
N LEU A 161 -13.84 -14.38 3.29
CA LEU A 161 -15.02 -13.63 2.86
C LEU A 161 -15.47 -14.05 1.45
N PRO A 162 -16.78 -13.95 1.14
CA PRO A 162 -17.29 -14.08 -0.22
C PRO A 162 -16.73 -12.97 -1.12
N ASP A 163 -16.42 -13.32 -2.37
CA ASP A 163 -15.97 -12.36 -3.39
C ASP A 163 -17.06 -11.31 -3.68
N ALA A 164 -16.63 -10.08 -3.94
CA ALA A 164 -17.49 -9.03 -4.46
C ALA A 164 -17.91 -9.41 -5.90
N GLY A 165 -19.23 -9.39 -6.14
CA GLY A 165 -19.81 -9.76 -7.44
C GLY A 165 -19.73 -8.67 -8.50
#